data_AF-A0A9W9AW59-F1
#
_entry.id   AF-A0A9W9AW59-F1
#
_cell.length_a   1.000
_cell.length_b   1.000
_cell.length_c   1.000
_cell.angle_alpha   90.00
_cell.angle_beta   90.00
_cell.angle_gamma   90.00
#
_symmetry.space_group_name_H-M   'P 1'
#
loop_
_entity.id
_entity.type
_entity.pdbx_description
1 polymer ?
#
loop_
_entity_poly.entity_id
_entity_poly.type
_entity_poly.pdbx_seq_one_letter_code
_entity_poly.pdbx_strand_id
1 'polypeptide(L)'
;MASFAFVRHYSSLIRLSTHRRIIGRSLHASPVAPKKKASTLEIQDLFTDEAGEDLLSSTHDTPPSPSYAEGRGNAIPKKSAPSKHLDSTTRHARFEELYKSVLTQTSLDPKQRRKVPPMRNSVWIHLVDLSQNEVELGKVIALVPKWKDMTRHQPGKGGLEERWGELVVGHAESLSCAKLALDMFSNHAKYQVPLSLPAARHLLHALHMEHPLQDVMTAVALFRVYRLNPIADDLVSLGLVCRALAGRIYQAAPPTSSSKTDNIQALKQVFETLVQSLRDLVASTDPSLFNVSPHARIRALTPRFTERQKRADNGLAALEKEKTWLKWCLKRIEDNLRASEGFENVAWLRHWREAAGHFKTDLTR
;
A
#
# COMPACT_ATOMS: atom_id res chain seq x y z
N MET A 1 -40.72 14.63 28.26
CA MET A 1 -40.55 15.90 27.52
C MET A 1 -39.48 16.73 28.22
N ALA A 2 -38.25 16.76 27.68
CA ALA A 2 -37.22 17.77 27.92
C ALA A 2 -36.02 17.44 27.01
N SER A 3 -36.02 18.00 25.80
CA SER A 3 -34.91 17.91 24.85
C SER A 3 -33.86 18.96 25.19
N PHE A 4 -32.63 18.55 25.46
CA PHE A 4 -31.46 19.44 25.47
C PHE A 4 -30.73 19.31 24.14
N ALA A 5 -30.94 20.29 23.26
CA ALA A 5 -30.16 20.48 22.04
C ALA A 5 -28.97 21.41 22.33
N PHE A 6 -27.75 20.88 22.23
CA PHE A 6 -26.53 21.69 22.25
C PHE A 6 -26.11 21.97 20.80
N VAL A 7 -26.48 23.13 20.28
CA VAL A 7 -25.95 23.68 19.03
C VAL A 7 -24.70 24.49 19.37
N ARG A 8 -23.52 23.99 19.02
CA ARG A 8 -22.27 24.76 19.08
C ARG A 8 -22.00 25.39 17.71
N HIS A 9 -22.18 26.70 17.61
CA HIS A 9 -21.65 27.52 16.53
C HIS A 9 -20.12 27.62 16.64
N TYR A 10 -19.41 27.22 15.58
CA TYR A 10 -18.01 27.58 15.36
C TYR A 10 -17.95 28.80 14.44
N SER A 11 -17.68 29.96 15.02
CA SER A 11 -17.37 31.19 14.29
C SER A 11 -15.97 31.08 13.68
N SER A 12 -15.89 31.28 12.37
CA SER A 12 -14.64 31.35 11.62
C SER A 12 -13.93 32.69 11.88
N LEU A 13 -12.70 32.63 12.40
CA LEU A 13 -11.79 33.78 12.41
C LEU A 13 -10.79 33.62 11.27
N ILE A 14 -11.05 34.38 10.20
CA ILE A 14 -10.17 34.58 9.06
C ILE A 14 -8.94 35.36 9.55
N ARG A 15 -7.78 34.69 9.67
CA ARG A 15 -6.49 35.36 9.84
C ARG A 15 -5.89 35.69 8.48
N LEU A 16 -5.80 36.98 8.19
CA LEU A 16 -5.07 37.55 7.06
C LEU A 16 -3.58 37.20 7.19
N SER A 17 -3.10 36.39 6.24
CA SER A 17 -1.70 36.00 6.10
C SER A 17 -0.92 37.09 5.37
N THR A 18 -0.01 37.75 6.07
CA THR A 18 0.96 38.70 5.50
C THR A 18 1.97 37.96 4.61
N HIS A 19 1.95 38.25 3.31
CA HIS A 19 2.93 37.78 2.33
C HIS A 19 4.34 38.31 2.66
N ARG A 20 5.25 37.43 3.09
CA ARG A 20 6.70 37.68 3.02
C ARG A 20 7.17 37.46 1.58
N ARG A 21 7.67 38.54 0.96
CA ARG A 21 8.42 38.47 -0.32
C ARG A 21 9.72 37.71 -0.09
N ILE A 22 9.84 36.54 -0.69
CA ILE A 22 11.10 35.79 -0.79
C ILE A 22 11.89 36.43 -1.94
N ILE A 23 12.99 37.12 -1.61
CA ILE A 23 13.96 37.60 -2.59
C ILE A 23 14.76 36.37 -3.06
N GLY A 24 14.45 35.89 -4.25
CA GLY A 24 15.16 34.79 -4.89
C GLY A 24 16.60 35.21 -5.23
N ARG A 25 17.58 34.47 -4.70
CA ARG A 25 18.96 34.57 -5.16
C ARG A 25 19.06 33.94 -6.55
N SER A 26 19.52 34.72 -7.52
CA SER A 26 19.82 34.28 -8.88
C SER A 26 20.92 33.21 -8.84
N LEU A 27 20.56 31.97 -9.18
CA LEU A 27 21.54 30.89 -9.39
C LEU A 27 22.08 31.02 -10.82
N HIS A 28 23.38 31.23 -10.95
CA HIS A 28 24.07 31.20 -12.23
C HIS A 28 23.95 29.80 -12.84
N ALA A 29 23.15 29.69 -13.91
CA ALA A 29 23.08 28.49 -14.73
C ALA A 29 24.33 28.41 -15.62
N SER A 30 25.22 27.46 -15.33
CA SER A 30 26.30 27.09 -16.25
C SER A 30 25.72 26.32 -17.44
N PRO A 31 26.13 26.62 -18.69
CA PRO A 31 25.58 25.97 -19.87
C PRO A 31 25.95 24.47 -19.89
N VAL A 32 24.92 23.62 -19.96
CA VAL A 32 25.05 22.18 -20.16
C VAL A 32 25.42 21.94 -21.62
N ALA A 33 26.62 21.44 -21.88
CA ALA A 33 27.06 21.03 -23.21
C ALA A 33 26.31 19.75 -23.64
N PRO A 34 25.49 19.76 -24.71
CA PRO A 34 24.84 18.56 -25.20
C PRO A 34 25.84 17.72 -26.00
N LYS A 35 26.35 16.63 -25.40
CA LYS A 35 26.99 15.55 -26.17
C LYS A 35 25.90 14.77 -26.90
N LYS A 36 25.68 15.14 -28.16
CA LYS A 36 24.89 14.36 -29.13
C LYS A 36 25.56 12.99 -29.33
N LYS A 37 25.00 11.94 -28.72
CA LYS A 37 25.19 10.56 -29.18
C LYS A 37 23.85 10.09 -29.69
N ALA A 38 23.72 10.03 -31.02
CA ALA A 38 22.62 9.33 -31.66
C ALA A 38 22.84 7.83 -31.43
N SER A 39 22.06 7.24 -30.54
CA SER A 39 21.86 5.79 -30.53
C SER A 39 20.44 5.52 -31.02
N THR A 40 20.36 5.07 -32.26
CA THR A 40 19.17 4.40 -32.81
C THR A 40 18.86 3.22 -31.91
N LEU A 41 17.85 3.36 -31.04
CA LEU A 41 17.30 2.27 -30.25
C LEU A 41 16.23 1.60 -31.11
N GLU A 42 16.61 0.52 -31.79
CA GLU A 42 15.68 -0.55 -32.13
C GLU A 42 15.24 -1.19 -30.81
N ILE A 43 14.06 -0.82 -30.34
CA ILE A 43 13.37 -1.53 -29.26
C ILE A 43 12.73 -2.74 -29.94
N GLN A 44 13.48 -3.84 -29.98
CA GLN A 44 12.96 -5.14 -30.36
C GLN A 44 12.06 -5.61 -29.21
N ASP A 45 10.80 -5.78 -29.57
CA ASP A 45 9.72 -6.37 -28.81
C ASP A 45 10.17 -7.72 -28.22
N LEU A 46 10.37 -7.77 -26.89
CA LEU A 46 10.94 -8.92 -26.19
C LEU A 46 9.91 -9.65 -25.31
N PHE A 47 8.62 -9.48 -25.59
CA PHE A 47 7.55 -10.25 -24.96
C PHE A 47 6.39 -10.42 -25.96
N THR A 48 6.63 -11.22 -26.99
CA THR A 48 5.56 -11.84 -27.77
C THR A 48 5.33 -13.26 -27.23
N ASP A 49 4.09 -13.47 -26.77
CA ASP A 49 3.29 -14.70 -26.64
C ASP A 49 3.74 -15.90 -27.51
N GLU A 50 3.48 -17.18 -27.22
CA GLU A 50 2.47 -17.82 -26.38
C GLU A 50 2.77 -19.33 -26.21
N ALA A 51 2.15 -19.91 -25.18
CA ALA A 51 1.51 -21.23 -25.06
C ALA A 51 2.03 -22.50 -25.79
N GLY A 52 2.02 -23.60 -25.03
CA GLY A 52 1.81 -24.94 -25.58
C GLY A 52 2.40 -26.06 -24.73
N GLU A 53 1.55 -26.76 -23.98
CA GLU A 53 1.84 -28.04 -23.33
C GLU A 53 1.96 -29.20 -24.36
N ASP A 54 2.21 -30.41 -23.85
CA ASP A 54 2.28 -31.74 -24.51
C ASP A 54 3.68 -32.20 -24.97
N LEU A 55 4.39 -33.12 -24.29
CA LEU A 55 4.13 -34.53 -23.96
C LEU A 55 4.00 -35.44 -25.20
N LEU A 56 4.92 -36.43 -25.28
CA LEU A 56 5.01 -37.61 -26.17
C LEU A 56 6.00 -37.56 -27.36
N SER A 57 7.09 -38.33 -27.17
CA SER A 57 7.66 -39.31 -28.09
C SER A 57 7.36 -39.21 -29.60
N SER A 58 8.39 -39.05 -30.41
CA SER A 58 8.77 -40.10 -31.38
C SER A 58 10.07 -39.78 -32.13
N THR A 59 10.87 -40.82 -32.21
CA THR A 59 12.04 -41.06 -33.06
C THR A 59 11.71 -40.88 -34.54
N HIS A 60 12.56 -40.15 -35.28
CA HIS A 60 12.86 -40.51 -36.67
C HIS A 60 14.20 -39.93 -37.14
N ASP A 61 15.04 -40.82 -37.66
CA ASP A 61 16.24 -40.56 -38.46
C ASP A 61 15.89 -39.85 -39.78
N THR A 62 16.73 -38.90 -40.23
CA THR A 62 17.36 -38.85 -41.59
C THR A 62 18.52 -37.81 -41.61
N PRO A 63 19.65 -38.03 -42.32
CA PRO A 63 20.89 -37.23 -42.23
C PRO A 63 21.14 -36.38 -43.54
N PRO A 64 22.37 -35.89 -43.89
CA PRO A 64 22.67 -34.45 -43.97
C PRO A 64 23.27 -33.94 -45.32
N SER A 65 23.22 -32.62 -45.59
CA SER A 65 24.12 -31.91 -46.55
C SER A 65 23.82 -30.40 -46.69
N PRO A 66 24.74 -29.55 -47.19
CA PRO A 66 25.98 -29.17 -46.52
C PRO A 66 26.20 -27.63 -46.43
N SER A 67 27.09 -27.26 -45.49
CA SER A 67 28.09 -26.18 -45.58
C SER A 67 27.73 -24.85 -46.28
N TYR A 68 27.55 -23.79 -45.49
CA TYR A 68 28.02 -22.45 -45.87
C TYR A 68 28.62 -21.68 -44.68
N ALA A 69 29.92 -21.41 -44.85
CA ALA A 69 30.71 -20.24 -44.48
C ALA A 69 30.60 -19.62 -43.06
N GLU A 70 31.76 -19.70 -42.41
CA GLU A 70 32.20 -19.00 -41.22
C GLU A 70 31.97 -17.48 -41.28
N GLY A 71 31.09 -16.99 -40.42
CA GLY A 71 31.05 -15.60 -39.98
C GLY A 71 31.46 -15.51 -38.51
N ARG A 72 32.76 -15.34 -38.24
CA ARG A 72 33.28 -14.99 -36.91
C ARG A 72 32.83 -13.57 -36.53
N GLY A 73 31.58 -13.45 -36.09
CA GLY A 73 31.11 -12.31 -35.31
C GLY A 73 31.52 -12.52 -33.87
N ASN A 74 32.55 -11.79 -33.41
CA ASN A 74 32.94 -11.72 -32.01
C ASN A 74 31.81 -11.02 -31.23
N ALA A 75 30.77 -11.78 -30.86
CA ALA A 75 29.71 -11.32 -29.99
C ALA A 75 30.28 -11.11 -28.59
N ILE A 76 30.68 -9.88 -28.29
CA ILE A 76 30.98 -9.46 -26.92
C ILE A 76 29.71 -9.71 -26.11
N PRO A 77 29.69 -10.63 -25.13
CA PRO A 77 28.53 -10.82 -24.29
C PRO A 77 28.32 -9.51 -23.52
N LYS A 78 27.22 -8.81 -23.83
CA LYS A 78 26.75 -7.68 -23.04
C LYS A 78 26.41 -8.25 -21.66
N LYS A 79 27.38 -8.19 -20.74
CA LYS A 79 27.19 -8.49 -19.32
C LYS A 79 26.10 -7.53 -18.83
N SER A 80 24.86 -7.99 -18.77
CA SER A 80 23.82 -7.32 -18.00
C SER A 80 24.38 -7.12 -16.60
N ALA A 81 24.28 -5.89 -16.09
CA ALA A 81 24.77 -5.58 -14.75
C ALA A 81 24.15 -6.60 -13.79
N PRO A 82 24.95 -7.37 -13.05
CA PRO A 82 24.40 -8.36 -12.13
C PRO A 82 23.56 -7.60 -11.11
N SER A 83 22.25 -7.78 -11.20
CA SER A 83 21.32 -7.42 -10.14
C SER A 83 21.80 -8.17 -8.90
N LYS A 84 22.57 -7.48 -8.05
CA LYS A 84 23.09 -8.02 -6.78
C LYS A 84 21.93 -8.12 -5.82
N HIS A 85 21.05 -9.10 -6.06
CA HIS A 85 20.18 -9.59 -5.01
C HIS A 85 21.10 -10.16 -3.93
N LEU A 86 21.13 -9.51 -2.76
CA LEU A 86 21.91 -9.98 -1.63
C LEU A 86 21.38 -11.36 -1.23
N ASP A 87 22.30 -12.28 -0.99
CA ASP A 87 21.95 -13.57 -0.37
C ASP A 87 21.29 -13.32 1.00
N SER A 88 20.37 -14.21 1.37
CA SER A 88 19.60 -14.10 2.62
C SER A 88 20.52 -13.99 3.84
N THR A 89 21.54 -14.84 3.90
CA THR A 89 22.52 -14.87 4.99
C THR A 89 23.29 -13.56 5.08
N THR A 90 23.70 -13.02 3.93
CA THR A 90 24.41 -11.74 3.86
C THR A 90 23.51 -10.57 4.27
N ARG A 91 22.22 -10.63 3.92
CA ARG A 91 21.23 -9.62 4.32
C ARG A 91 21.04 -9.63 5.83
N HIS A 92 20.87 -10.80 6.45
CA HIS A 92 20.75 -10.94 7.91
C HIS A 92 22.01 -10.43 8.64
N ALA A 93 23.21 -10.76 8.16
CA ALA A 93 24.45 -10.27 8.76
C ALA A 93 24.54 -8.73 8.76
N ARG A 94 24.12 -8.10 7.64
CA ARG A 94 24.04 -6.62 7.53
C ARG A 94 22.97 -6.04 8.44
N PHE A 95 21.82 -6.71 8.58
CA PHE A 95 20.78 -6.32 9.51
C PHE A 95 21.32 -6.29 10.94
N GLU A 96 21.95 -7.37 11.41
CA GLU A 96 22.47 -7.48 12.77
C GLU A 96 23.59 -6.48 13.05
N GLU A 97 24.48 -6.22 12.08
CA GLU A 97 25.51 -5.19 12.20
C GLU A 97 24.89 -3.79 12.36
N LEU A 98 23.95 -3.44 11.46
CA LEU A 98 23.27 -2.14 11.50
C LEU A 98 22.43 -1.98 12.77
N TYR A 99 21.73 -3.04 13.18
CA TYR A 99 20.92 -3.09 14.39
C TYR A 99 21.79 -2.88 15.63
N LYS A 100 22.93 -3.56 15.75
CA LYS A 100 23.89 -3.38 16.86
C LYS A 100 24.43 -1.95 16.91
N SER A 101 24.73 -1.35 15.77
CA SER A 101 25.17 0.05 15.68
C SER A 101 24.09 1.01 16.19
N VAL A 102 22.84 0.85 15.74
CA VAL A 102 21.70 1.66 16.19
C VAL A 102 21.40 1.42 17.67
N LEU A 103 21.44 0.18 18.13
CA LEU A 103 21.23 -0.18 19.53
C LEU A 103 22.28 0.47 20.43
N THR A 104 23.55 0.44 20.01
CA THR A 104 24.65 1.08 20.74
C THR A 104 24.40 2.58 20.84
N GLN A 105 24.10 3.26 19.73
CA GLN A 105 23.84 4.71 19.72
C GLN A 105 22.58 5.11 20.50
N THR A 106 21.54 4.27 20.49
CA THR A 106 20.27 4.53 21.20
C THR A 106 20.35 4.26 22.70
N SER A 107 21.35 3.50 23.14
CA SER A 107 21.59 3.18 24.55
C SER A 107 22.60 4.11 25.24
N LEU A 108 23.22 5.03 24.50
CA LEU A 108 24.15 6.01 25.06
C LEU A 108 23.45 7.02 25.97
N ASP A 109 24.14 7.44 27.03
CA ASP A 109 23.70 8.53 27.88
C ASP A 109 23.52 9.83 27.07
N PRO A 110 22.54 10.69 27.42
CA PRO A 110 22.30 11.95 26.72
C PRO A 110 23.55 12.84 26.57
N LYS A 111 24.48 12.79 27.54
CA LYS A 111 25.74 13.55 27.50
C LYS A 111 26.72 12.98 26.48
N GLN A 112 26.88 11.66 26.43
CA GLN A 112 27.77 10.99 25.48
C GLN A 112 27.22 11.10 24.06
N ARG A 113 25.90 10.99 23.91
CA ARG A 113 25.21 11.07 22.64
C ARG A 113 25.40 12.40 21.92
N ARG A 114 25.51 13.52 22.63
CA ARG A 114 25.81 14.84 22.01
C ARG A 114 27.14 14.88 21.27
N LYS A 115 28.06 13.93 21.57
CA LYS A 115 29.36 13.81 20.89
C LYS A 115 29.28 12.95 19.63
N VAL A 116 28.23 12.15 19.47
CA VAL A 116 28.06 11.25 18.32
C VAL A 116 27.27 11.98 17.23
N PRO A 117 27.63 11.81 15.94
CA PRO A 117 26.87 12.38 14.85
C PRO A 117 25.38 11.97 14.90
N PRO A 118 24.45 12.85 14.52
CA PRO A 118 23.04 12.52 14.47
C PRO A 118 22.78 11.40 13.46
N MET A 119 22.05 10.38 13.89
CA MET A 119 21.66 9.26 13.04
C MET A 119 20.69 9.75 11.95
N ARG A 120 20.97 9.38 10.70
CA ARG A 120 20.16 9.78 9.54
C ARG A 120 18.90 8.91 9.44
N ASN A 121 17.80 9.49 8.95
CA ASN A 121 16.53 8.76 8.73
C ASN A 121 16.72 7.55 7.78
N SER A 122 17.66 7.62 6.83
CA SER A 122 17.99 6.51 5.93
C SER A 122 18.40 5.23 6.65
N VAL A 123 19.01 5.33 7.84
CA VAL A 123 19.40 4.15 8.64
C VAL A 123 18.16 3.35 9.06
N TRP A 124 17.09 4.03 9.44
CA TRP A 124 15.82 3.41 9.84
C TRP A 124 15.10 2.77 8.65
N ILE A 125 15.15 3.41 7.48
CA ILE A 125 14.64 2.84 6.23
C ILE A 125 15.40 1.54 5.90
N HIS A 126 16.73 1.58 5.95
CA HIS A 126 17.56 0.39 5.69
C HIS A 126 17.33 -0.73 6.69
N LEU A 127 17.08 -0.44 7.96
CA LEU A 127 16.76 -1.48 8.94
C LEU A 127 15.45 -2.21 8.62
N VAL A 128 14.42 -1.48 8.20
CA VAL A 128 13.16 -2.09 7.77
C VAL A 128 13.38 -2.93 6.51
N ASP A 129 14.03 -2.35 5.48
CA ASP A 129 14.32 -3.05 4.21
C ASP A 129 15.18 -4.31 4.37
N LEU A 130 16.08 -4.34 5.35
CA LEU A 130 16.96 -5.49 5.61
C LEU A 130 16.29 -6.58 6.44
N SER A 131 15.23 -6.28 7.19
CA SER A 131 14.56 -7.27 8.04
C SER A 131 13.90 -8.35 7.18
N GLN A 132 14.06 -9.62 7.55
CA GLN A 132 13.62 -10.77 6.76
C GLN A 132 12.50 -11.57 7.41
N ASN A 133 12.24 -11.33 8.70
CA ASN A 133 11.26 -12.06 9.48
C ASN A 133 10.57 -11.12 10.48
N GLU A 134 9.45 -11.58 11.03
CA GLU A 134 8.65 -10.83 12.02
C GLU A 134 9.49 -10.42 13.24
N VAL A 135 10.40 -11.29 13.71
CA VAL A 135 11.23 -11.03 14.89
C VAL A 135 12.17 -9.85 14.67
N GLU A 136 12.82 -9.79 13.50
CA GLU A 136 13.71 -8.71 13.11
C GLU A 136 12.95 -7.39 12.96
N LEU A 137 11.79 -7.40 12.29
CA LEU A 137 10.94 -6.21 12.20
C LEU A 137 10.49 -5.75 13.60
N GLY A 138 10.14 -6.69 14.48
CA GLY A 138 9.79 -6.43 15.87
C GLY A 138 10.92 -5.80 16.67
N LYS A 139 12.17 -6.25 16.47
CA LYS A 139 13.37 -5.62 17.05
C LYS A 139 13.49 -4.16 16.60
N VAL A 140 13.27 -3.86 15.32
CA VAL A 140 13.33 -2.48 14.81
C VAL A 140 12.24 -1.61 15.44
N ILE A 141 11.00 -2.10 15.49
CA ILE A 141 9.87 -1.40 16.13
C ILE A 141 10.15 -1.15 17.62
N ALA A 142 10.75 -2.10 18.32
CA ALA A 142 11.09 -1.95 19.74
C ALA A 142 12.11 -0.83 20.02
N LEU A 143 12.91 -0.42 19.02
CA LEU A 143 13.85 0.70 19.14
C LEU A 143 13.20 2.07 18.96
N VAL A 144 12.03 2.14 18.33
CA VAL A 144 11.33 3.40 18.02
C VAL A 144 11.08 4.29 19.25
N PRO A 145 10.60 3.77 20.41
CA PRO A 145 10.38 4.62 21.58
C PRO A 145 11.68 5.26 22.09
N LYS A 146 12.80 4.51 22.04
CA LYS A 146 14.12 5.03 22.41
C LYS A 146 14.54 6.16 21.47
N TRP A 147 14.31 5.98 20.17
CA TRP A 147 14.58 7.01 19.17
C TRP A 147 13.73 8.27 19.36
N LYS A 148 12.46 8.11 19.70
CA LYS A 148 11.57 9.23 20.02
C LYS A 148 12.08 10.03 21.22
N ASP A 149 12.44 9.37 22.33
CA ASP A 149 12.96 10.07 23.50
C ASP A 149 14.28 10.79 23.20
N MET A 150 15.08 10.16 22.33
CA MET A 150 16.29 10.72 21.78
C MET A 150 16.07 12.00 20.96
N THR A 151 14.98 12.12 20.22
CA THR A 151 14.71 13.26 19.35
C THR A 151 13.73 14.27 19.91
N ARG A 152 13.20 14.03 21.11
CA ARG A 152 12.24 14.90 21.81
C ARG A 152 12.67 16.39 21.86
N HIS A 153 13.96 16.66 21.99
CA HIS A 153 14.49 18.03 22.08
C HIS A 153 14.60 18.75 20.73
N GLN A 154 14.33 18.08 19.61
CA GLN A 154 14.40 18.64 18.25
C GLN A 154 12.99 18.70 17.64
N PRO A 155 12.15 19.65 18.07
CA PRO A 155 10.80 19.80 17.53
C PRO A 155 10.86 19.99 16.02
N GLY A 156 10.13 19.14 15.29
CA GLY A 156 10.02 19.18 13.83
C GLY A 156 11.19 18.59 13.03
N LYS A 157 12.23 18.01 13.66
CA LYS A 157 13.39 17.47 12.93
C LYS A 157 13.83 16.05 13.29
N GLY A 158 13.15 15.38 14.22
CA GLY A 158 13.59 14.04 14.64
C GLY A 158 12.49 13.01 14.91
N GLY A 159 11.23 13.30 14.60
CA GLY A 159 10.21 12.26 14.53
C GLY A 159 10.47 11.29 13.38
N LEU A 160 9.98 10.07 13.49
CA LEU A 160 9.87 9.20 12.32
C LEU A 160 8.79 9.78 11.40
N GLU A 161 9.13 9.91 10.13
CA GLU A 161 8.24 10.49 9.12
C GLU A 161 7.12 9.50 8.76
N GLU A 162 6.04 10.03 8.20
CA GLU A 162 4.90 9.27 7.67
C GLU A 162 5.34 8.17 6.68
N ARG A 163 6.29 8.51 5.81
CA ARG A 163 6.92 7.58 4.87
C ARG A 163 7.57 6.37 5.55
N TRP A 164 8.09 6.53 6.77
CA TRP A 164 8.65 5.40 7.52
C TRP A 164 7.54 4.47 8.02
N GLY A 165 6.41 5.03 8.47
CA GLY A 165 5.22 4.26 8.82
C GLY A 165 4.68 3.43 7.65
N GLU A 166 4.63 4.03 6.45
CA GLU A 166 4.27 3.32 5.21
C GLU A 166 5.19 2.15 4.90
N LEU A 167 6.50 2.34 5.05
CA LEU A 167 7.49 1.28 4.84
C LEU A 167 7.27 0.12 5.81
N VAL A 168 7.02 0.40 7.10
CA VAL A 168 6.75 -0.64 8.09
C VAL A 168 5.49 -1.42 7.76
N VAL A 169 4.39 -0.76 7.38
CA VAL A 169 3.16 -1.46 6.99
C VAL A 169 3.38 -2.30 5.74
N GLY A 170 3.99 -1.74 4.69
CA GLY A 170 4.25 -2.47 3.45
C GLY A 170 5.18 -3.66 3.66
N HIS A 171 6.14 -3.54 4.57
CA HIS A 171 7.03 -4.65 4.93
C HIS A 171 6.36 -5.69 5.83
N ALA A 172 5.51 -5.27 6.77
CA ALA A 172 4.70 -6.18 7.57
C ALA A 172 3.70 -6.98 6.71
N GLU A 173 3.13 -6.36 5.67
CA GLU A 173 2.32 -7.03 4.66
C GLU A 173 3.14 -8.07 3.89
N SER A 174 4.36 -7.73 3.45
CA SER A 174 5.22 -8.67 2.69
C SER A 174 5.67 -9.88 3.52
N LEU A 175 5.83 -9.69 4.83
CA LEU A 175 6.19 -10.75 5.80
C LEU A 175 4.98 -11.46 6.41
N SER A 176 3.75 -11.13 5.99
CA SER A 176 2.50 -11.69 6.55
C SER A 176 2.37 -11.51 8.08
N CYS A 177 2.89 -10.40 8.61
CA CYS A 177 2.87 -10.07 10.04
C CYS A 177 2.17 -8.73 10.33
N ALA A 178 1.05 -8.47 9.65
CA ALA A 178 0.29 -7.22 9.76
C ALA A 178 -0.14 -6.86 11.20
N LYS A 179 -0.33 -7.87 12.05
CA LYS A 179 -0.64 -7.68 13.48
C LYS A 179 0.46 -6.90 14.23
N LEU A 180 1.72 -7.13 13.89
CA LEU A 180 2.84 -6.41 14.50
C LEU A 180 2.77 -4.91 14.20
N ALA A 181 2.41 -4.54 12.96
CA ALA A 181 2.18 -3.15 12.60
C ALA A 181 0.93 -2.59 13.31
N LEU A 182 -0.16 -3.37 13.39
CA LEU A 182 -1.37 -2.98 14.11
C LEU A 182 -1.08 -2.66 15.59
N ASP A 183 -0.30 -3.50 16.27
CA ASP A 183 0.08 -3.29 17.68
C ASP A 183 0.93 -2.02 17.87
N MET A 184 1.82 -1.74 16.92
CA MET A 184 2.61 -0.50 16.91
C MET A 184 1.70 0.72 16.78
N PHE A 185 0.81 0.77 15.77
CA PHE A 185 -0.03 1.94 15.54
C PHE A 185 -1.14 2.11 16.57
N SER A 186 -1.61 1.01 17.17
CA SER A 186 -2.59 1.04 18.28
C SER A 186 -2.02 1.70 19.53
N ASN A 187 -0.69 1.61 19.75
CA ASN A 187 -0.02 2.26 20.85
C ASN A 187 0.64 3.59 20.44
N HIS A 188 -0.17 4.50 19.89
CA HIS A 188 0.30 5.80 19.40
C HIS A 188 1.08 6.60 20.44
N ALA A 189 0.66 6.55 21.71
CA ALA A 189 1.34 7.25 22.80
C ALA A 189 2.79 6.80 22.99
N LYS A 190 3.05 5.49 22.84
CA LYS A 190 4.39 4.91 22.96
C LYS A 190 5.26 5.28 21.75
N TYR A 191 4.79 5.00 20.53
CA TYR A 191 5.62 5.08 19.33
C TYR A 191 5.63 6.45 18.65
N GLN A 192 4.53 7.22 18.69
CA GLN A 192 4.35 8.51 18.00
C GLN A 192 4.72 8.49 16.51
N VAL A 193 4.55 7.35 15.85
CA VAL A 193 4.74 7.23 14.41
C VAL A 193 3.44 7.69 13.74
N PRO A 194 3.47 8.68 12.84
CA PRO A 194 2.29 9.07 12.08
C PRO A 194 1.86 7.94 11.13
N LEU A 195 0.56 7.74 11.00
CA LEU A 195 -0.04 6.79 10.06
C LEU A 195 -0.64 7.59 8.89
N SER A 196 -0.23 7.27 7.67
CA SER A 196 -0.81 7.85 6.45
C SER A 196 -2.09 7.15 6.04
N LEU A 197 -2.91 7.80 5.20
CA LEU A 197 -4.08 7.16 4.60
C LEU A 197 -3.69 5.95 3.73
N PRO A 198 -2.68 6.04 2.83
CA PRO A 198 -2.18 4.85 2.11
C PRO A 198 -1.70 3.73 3.05
N ALA A 199 -0.95 4.05 4.11
CA ALA A 199 -0.52 3.05 5.09
C ALA A 199 -1.70 2.40 5.80
N ALA A 200 -2.73 3.16 6.17
CA ALA A 200 -3.93 2.63 6.81
C ALA A 200 -4.72 1.70 5.86
N ARG A 201 -4.84 2.05 4.58
CA ARG A 201 -5.46 1.20 3.55
C ARG A 201 -4.68 -0.10 3.35
N HIS A 202 -3.35 -0.03 3.27
CA HIS A 202 -2.48 -1.20 3.20
C HIS A 202 -2.62 -2.10 4.43
N LEU A 203 -2.66 -1.50 5.63
CA LEU A 203 -2.86 -2.25 6.88
C LEU A 203 -4.23 -2.95 6.89
N LEU A 204 -5.29 -2.26 6.50
CA LEU A 204 -6.62 -2.87 6.34
C LEU A 204 -6.62 -3.99 5.31
N HIS A 205 -5.94 -3.81 4.18
CA HIS A 205 -5.80 -4.83 3.15
C HIS A 205 -5.11 -6.10 3.68
N ALA A 206 -4.00 -5.96 4.42
CA ALA A 206 -3.32 -7.10 4.99
C ALA A 206 -4.18 -7.82 6.06
N LEU A 207 -4.94 -7.07 6.85
CA LEU A 207 -5.76 -7.63 7.93
C LEU A 207 -7.05 -8.30 7.45
N HIS A 208 -7.73 -7.76 6.42
CA HIS A 208 -9.10 -8.18 6.09
C HIS A 208 -9.25 -9.63 5.59
N MET A 209 -8.16 -10.24 5.12
CA MET A 209 -8.14 -11.60 4.58
C MET A 209 -7.78 -12.65 5.62
N GLU A 210 -6.74 -12.38 6.40
CA GLU A 210 -6.07 -13.40 7.21
C GLU A 210 -6.37 -13.28 8.70
N HIS A 211 -6.81 -12.10 9.16
CA HIS A 211 -6.94 -11.79 10.59
C HIS A 211 -8.39 -11.85 11.11
N PRO A 212 -8.57 -11.98 12.44
CA PRO A 212 -9.88 -11.84 13.08
C PRO A 212 -10.52 -10.49 12.79
N LEU A 213 -11.85 -10.44 12.76
CA LEU A 213 -12.59 -9.20 12.51
C LEU A 213 -12.27 -8.11 13.55
N GLN A 214 -11.95 -8.49 14.78
CA GLN A 214 -11.53 -7.56 15.83
C GLN A 214 -10.30 -6.73 15.42
N ASP A 215 -9.33 -7.35 14.74
CA ASP A 215 -8.11 -6.66 14.28
C ASP A 215 -8.46 -5.65 13.18
N VAL A 216 -9.37 -6.03 12.27
CA VAL A 216 -9.90 -5.13 11.23
C VAL A 216 -10.62 -3.93 11.85
N MET A 217 -11.49 -4.15 12.85
CA MET A 217 -12.19 -3.06 13.54
C MET A 217 -11.24 -2.18 14.35
N THR A 218 -10.16 -2.75 14.90
CA THR A 218 -9.10 -1.99 15.56
C THR A 218 -8.41 -1.08 14.55
N ALA A 219 -8.06 -1.59 13.36
CA ALA A 219 -7.49 -0.79 12.28
C ALA A 219 -8.44 0.33 11.81
N VAL A 220 -9.75 0.06 11.70
CA VAL A 220 -10.77 1.09 11.42
C VAL A 220 -10.77 2.19 12.49
N ALA A 221 -10.66 1.83 13.77
CA ALA A 221 -10.60 2.81 14.86
C ALA A 221 -9.38 3.74 14.77
N LEU A 222 -8.26 3.26 14.19
CA LEU A 222 -7.06 4.08 13.98
C LEU A 222 -7.33 5.28 13.06
N PHE A 223 -8.27 5.21 12.12
CA PHE A 223 -8.59 6.34 11.25
C PHE A 223 -8.97 7.58 12.06
N ARG A 224 -9.78 7.42 13.11
CA ARG A 224 -10.13 8.51 14.02
C ARG A 224 -8.94 8.97 14.87
N VAL A 225 -8.14 8.04 15.39
CA VAL A 225 -6.97 8.34 16.24
C VAL A 225 -5.95 9.19 15.48
N TYR A 226 -5.71 8.85 14.22
CA TYR A 226 -4.76 9.52 13.34
C TYR A 226 -5.36 10.66 12.51
N ARG A 227 -6.64 10.99 12.71
CA ARG A 227 -7.37 12.05 11.97
C ARG A 227 -7.35 11.84 10.46
N LEU A 228 -7.42 10.59 10.03
CA LEU A 228 -7.61 10.20 8.63
C LEU A 228 -9.06 10.39 8.22
N ASN A 229 -9.31 10.43 6.91
CA ASN A 229 -10.67 10.49 6.37
C ASN A 229 -11.51 9.33 6.92
N PRO A 230 -12.72 9.57 7.47
CA PRO A 230 -13.58 8.50 7.94
C PRO A 230 -13.75 7.40 6.90
N ILE A 231 -13.84 6.13 7.33
CA ILE A 231 -13.98 5.01 6.39
C ILE A 231 -15.24 5.13 5.51
N ALA A 232 -16.29 5.81 5.98
CA ALA A 232 -17.51 6.06 5.21
C ALA A 232 -17.28 7.01 4.01
N ASP A 233 -16.22 7.82 4.05
CA ASP A 233 -15.86 8.76 2.99
C ASP A 233 -14.75 8.22 2.09
N ASP A 234 -14.18 7.05 2.41
CA ASP A 234 -13.10 6.42 1.65
C ASP A 234 -13.52 5.07 1.04
N LEU A 235 -13.74 5.07 -0.27
CA LEU A 235 -14.30 3.94 -1.00
C LEU A 235 -13.44 2.67 -0.90
N VAL A 236 -12.11 2.83 -0.86
CA VAL A 236 -11.19 1.70 -0.74
C VAL A 236 -11.32 1.06 0.65
N SER A 237 -11.21 1.87 1.71
CA SER A 237 -11.32 1.37 3.09
C SER A 237 -12.70 0.78 3.36
N LEU A 238 -13.78 1.43 2.92
CA LEU A 238 -15.15 0.90 3.07
C LEU A 238 -15.31 -0.44 2.36
N GLY A 239 -14.83 -0.56 1.12
CA GLY A 239 -14.86 -1.81 0.36
C GLY A 239 -14.12 -2.95 1.07
N LEU A 240 -12.95 -2.68 1.67
CA LEU A 240 -12.18 -3.66 2.44
C LEU A 240 -12.95 -4.12 3.70
N VAL A 241 -13.55 -3.20 4.45
CA VAL A 241 -14.32 -3.51 5.67
C VAL A 241 -15.59 -4.30 5.33
N CYS A 242 -16.35 -3.86 4.32
CA CYS A 242 -17.51 -4.58 3.82
C CYS A 242 -17.13 -6.00 3.37
N ARG A 243 -16.00 -6.16 2.69
CA ARG A 243 -15.48 -7.47 2.28
C ARG A 243 -15.12 -8.35 3.48
N ALA A 244 -14.51 -7.78 4.53
CA ALA A 244 -14.18 -8.51 5.76
C ALA A 244 -15.45 -9.04 6.43
N LEU A 245 -16.45 -8.18 6.60
CA LEU A 245 -17.75 -8.51 7.20
C LEU A 245 -18.51 -9.56 6.39
N ALA A 246 -18.64 -9.34 5.08
CA ALA A 246 -19.29 -10.30 4.19
C ALA A 246 -18.60 -11.68 4.25
N GLY A 247 -17.27 -11.70 4.33
CA GLY A 247 -16.52 -12.94 4.52
C GLY A 247 -16.91 -13.69 5.80
N ARG A 248 -17.27 -13.01 6.88
CA ARG A 248 -17.72 -13.64 8.14
C ARG A 248 -19.19 -14.02 8.12
N ILE A 249 -20.03 -13.22 7.48
CA ILE A 249 -21.49 -13.42 7.41
C ILE A 249 -21.84 -14.59 6.47
N TYR A 250 -21.16 -14.68 5.33
CA TYR A 250 -21.47 -15.64 4.26
C TYR A 250 -20.51 -16.84 4.21
N GLN A 251 -19.64 -17.01 5.21
CA GLN A 251 -18.78 -18.20 5.31
C GLN A 251 -19.66 -19.44 5.59
N ALA A 252 -19.56 -20.45 4.72
CA ALA A 252 -20.43 -21.63 4.68
C ALA A 252 -20.21 -22.66 5.83
N ALA A 253 -19.59 -22.26 6.95
CA ALA A 253 -19.31 -23.21 8.03
C ALA A 253 -20.60 -23.55 8.82
N PRO A 254 -20.86 -24.82 9.14
CA PRO A 254 -22.06 -25.22 9.87
C PRO A 254 -22.07 -24.60 11.28
N PRO A 255 -23.19 -23.99 11.71
CA PRO A 255 -23.31 -23.36 13.01
C PRO A 255 -23.37 -24.43 14.11
N THR A 256 -22.23 -24.70 14.75
CA THR A 256 -22.15 -25.69 15.83
C THR A 256 -22.49 -25.16 17.23
N SER A 257 -22.87 -23.88 17.38
CA SER A 257 -23.22 -23.32 18.70
C SER A 257 -24.20 -22.15 18.62
N SER A 258 -25.21 -22.15 19.49
CA SER A 258 -26.28 -21.12 19.57
C SER A 258 -25.76 -19.70 19.82
N SER A 259 -24.64 -19.53 20.55
CA SER A 259 -24.02 -18.23 20.81
C SER A 259 -23.42 -17.54 19.58
N LYS A 260 -23.18 -18.29 18.48
CA LYS A 260 -22.67 -17.70 17.23
C LYS A 260 -23.76 -16.94 16.47
N THR A 261 -25.02 -17.30 16.65
CA THR A 261 -26.14 -16.74 15.90
C THR A 261 -26.36 -15.26 16.22
N ASP A 262 -26.36 -14.90 17.51
CA ASP A 262 -26.58 -13.51 17.96
C ASP A 262 -25.48 -12.56 17.45
N ASN A 263 -24.23 -13.02 17.46
CA ASN A 263 -23.11 -12.26 16.94
C ASN A 263 -23.24 -12.05 15.42
N ILE A 264 -23.64 -13.08 14.66
CA ILE A 264 -23.86 -12.97 13.22
C ILE A 264 -24.98 -11.96 12.90
N GLN A 265 -26.05 -11.91 13.70
CA GLN A 265 -27.12 -10.94 13.49
C GLN A 265 -26.63 -9.50 13.70
N ALA A 266 -25.86 -9.24 14.76
CA ALA A 266 -25.25 -7.93 14.98
C ALA A 266 -24.31 -7.54 13.83
N LEU A 267 -23.51 -8.49 13.33
CA LEU A 267 -22.64 -8.27 12.17
C LEU A 267 -23.41 -7.97 10.88
N LYS A 268 -24.54 -8.65 10.65
CA LYS A 268 -25.43 -8.38 9.52
C LYS A 268 -25.99 -6.96 9.57
N GLN A 269 -26.47 -6.53 10.73
CA GLN A 269 -26.98 -5.16 10.90
C GLN A 269 -25.90 -4.11 10.61
N VAL A 270 -24.67 -4.32 11.13
CA VAL A 270 -23.54 -3.42 10.82
C VAL A 270 -23.22 -3.46 9.33
N PHE A 271 -23.20 -4.64 8.71
CA PHE A 271 -22.93 -4.79 7.28
C PHE A 271 -23.97 -4.07 6.42
N GLU A 272 -25.26 -4.19 6.71
CA GLU A 272 -26.34 -3.48 6.02
C GLU A 272 -26.15 -1.96 6.07
N THR A 273 -25.82 -1.41 7.25
CA THR A 273 -25.55 0.03 7.37
C THR A 273 -24.34 0.47 6.54
N LEU A 274 -23.28 -0.33 6.49
CA LEU A 274 -22.09 -0.04 5.68
C LEU A 274 -22.33 -0.23 4.19
N VAL A 275 -23.20 -1.16 3.79
CA VAL A 275 -23.64 -1.31 2.39
C VAL A 275 -24.43 -0.09 1.94
N GLN A 276 -25.25 0.50 2.81
CA GLN A 276 -25.93 1.77 2.49
C GLN A 276 -24.92 2.91 2.31
N SER A 277 -23.93 3.05 3.22
CA SER A 277 -22.85 4.02 3.04
C SER A 277 -22.05 3.76 1.75
N LEU A 278 -21.82 2.49 1.40
CA LEU A 278 -21.14 2.12 0.17
C LEU A 278 -21.94 2.52 -1.06
N ARG A 279 -23.26 2.33 -1.04
CA ARG A 279 -24.16 2.73 -2.11
C ARG A 279 -24.14 4.25 -2.31
N ASP A 280 -24.22 5.01 -1.23
CA ASP A 280 -24.20 6.48 -1.28
C ASP A 280 -22.85 6.98 -1.82
N LEU A 281 -21.75 6.41 -1.34
CA LEU A 281 -20.40 6.79 -1.76
C LEU A 281 -20.12 6.41 -3.22
N VAL A 282 -20.59 5.25 -3.66
CA VAL A 282 -20.51 4.80 -5.06
C VAL A 282 -21.31 5.71 -5.98
N ALA A 283 -22.49 6.17 -5.54
CA ALA A 283 -23.31 7.10 -6.31
C ALA A 283 -22.67 8.50 -6.43
N SER A 284 -21.93 8.96 -5.42
CA SER A 284 -21.24 10.25 -5.45
C SER A 284 -19.86 10.23 -6.12
N THR A 285 -19.28 9.05 -6.33
CA THR A 285 -17.89 8.90 -6.80
C THR A 285 -17.83 8.63 -8.29
N ASP A 286 -17.04 9.42 -9.02
CA ASP A 286 -16.76 9.19 -10.44
C ASP A 286 -16.04 7.85 -10.65
N PRO A 287 -16.67 6.86 -11.33
CA PRO A 287 -16.08 5.55 -11.57
C PRO A 287 -14.78 5.62 -12.39
N SER A 288 -14.59 6.64 -13.22
CA SER A 288 -13.40 6.79 -14.07
C SER A 288 -12.10 6.90 -13.27
N LEU A 289 -12.18 7.45 -12.05
CA LEU A 289 -11.05 7.57 -11.12
C LEU A 289 -10.55 6.21 -10.64
N PHE A 290 -11.40 5.18 -10.67
CA PHE A 290 -11.12 3.82 -10.21
C PHE A 290 -10.93 2.81 -11.34
N ASN A 291 -10.72 3.30 -12.57
CA ASN A 291 -10.31 2.46 -13.68
C ASN A 291 -8.91 1.87 -13.42
N VAL A 292 -8.82 0.54 -13.52
CA VAL A 292 -7.60 -0.24 -13.37
C VAL A 292 -6.97 -0.37 -14.75
N SER A 293 -5.91 0.40 -15.01
CA SER A 293 -5.23 0.28 -16.30
C SER A 293 -4.49 -1.06 -16.40
N PRO A 294 -4.72 -1.86 -17.45
CA PRO A 294 -4.01 -3.13 -17.65
C PRO A 294 -2.49 -2.93 -17.78
N HIS A 295 -2.05 -1.76 -18.23
CA HIS A 295 -0.63 -1.40 -18.39
C HIS A 295 -0.02 -0.66 -17.20
N ALA A 296 -0.75 -0.52 -16.08
CA ALA A 296 -0.29 0.25 -14.91
C ALA A 296 1.02 -0.27 -14.29
N ARG A 297 1.35 -1.56 -14.46
CA ARG A 297 2.58 -2.16 -13.88
C ARG A 297 3.88 -1.51 -14.38
N ILE A 298 3.88 -0.80 -15.52
CA ILE A 298 5.11 -0.37 -16.20
C ILE A 298 5.48 1.13 -15.91
N ARG A 299 4.60 1.93 -15.30
CA ARG A 299 4.73 3.42 -15.30
C ARG A 299 5.12 4.06 -13.96
N ALA A 300 6.19 3.60 -13.33
CA ALA A 300 6.71 4.20 -12.08
C ALA A 300 7.47 5.54 -12.27
N LEU A 301 7.79 5.96 -13.50
CA LEU A 301 8.78 7.03 -13.77
C LEU A 301 8.22 8.30 -14.46
N THR A 302 6.89 8.47 -14.53
CA THR A 302 6.32 9.65 -15.21
C THR A 302 6.03 10.81 -14.24
N PRO A 303 6.13 12.08 -14.63
CA PRO A 303 5.72 13.24 -13.80
C PRO A 303 4.26 13.17 -13.35
N ARG A 304 3.39 12.47 -14.09
CA ARG A 304 2.01 12.19 -13.68
C ARG A 304 1.90 11.23 -12.49
N PHE A 305 2.97 10.53 -12.12
CA PHE A 305 2.99 9.67 -10.94
C PHE A 305 2.99 10.49 -9.65
N THR A 306 3.80 11.56 -9.55
CA THR A 306 3.87 12.40 -8.35
C THR A 306 2.55 13.15 -8.10
N GLU A 307 1.87 13.60 -9.15
CA GLU A 307 0.54 14.21 -9.02
C GLU A 307 -0.52 13.19 -8.56
N ARG A 308 -0.47 11.96 -9.10
CA ARG A 308 -1.35 10.87 -8.66
C ARG A 308 -1.09 10.46 -7.22
N GLN A 309 0.18 10.35 -6.82
CA GLN A 309 0.57 10.08 -5.45
C GLN A 309 0.02 11.16 -4.52
N LYS A 310 0.23 12.44 -4.85
CA LYS A 310 -0.30 13.56 -4.05
C LYS A 310 -1.83 13.54 -3.94
N ARG A 311 -2.55 13.15 -4.99
CA ARG A 311 -4.02 12.95 -4.91
C ARG A 311 -4.39 11.77 -4.02
N ALA A 312 -3.62 10.68 -4.07
CA ALA A 312 -3.83 9.52 -3.20
C ALA A 312 -3.54 9.83 -1.74
N ASP A 313 -2.47 10.57 -1.46
CA ASP A 313 -2.13 11.06 -0.11
C ASP A 313 -3.26 11.95 0.45
N ASN A 314 -3.93 12.72 -0.41
CA ASN A 314 -5.10 13.53 -0.05
C ASN A 314 -6.44 12.75 -0.02
N GLY A 315 -6.42 11.45 -0.32
CA GLY A 315 -7.63 10.62 -0.42
C GLY A 315 -8.52 10.89 -1.64
N LEU A 316 -8.09 11.73 -2.58
CA LEU A 316 -8.84 12.09 -3.79
C LEU A 316 -8.74 11.06 -4.91
N ALA A 317 -7.78 10.13 -4.80
CA ALA A 317 -7.60 9.02 -5.71
C ALA A 317 -7.09 7.79 -4.96
N ALA A 318 -7.25 6.62 -5.56
CA ALA A 318 -6.62 5.39 -5.08
C ALA A 318 -5.34 5.13 -5.88
N LEU A 319 -4.31 4.58 -5.22
CA LEU A 319 -3.15 4.02 -5.91
C LEU A 319 -3.58 2.85 -6.81
N GLU A 320 -2.83 2.54 -7.87
CA GLU A 320 -3.21 1.45 -8.81
C GLU A 320 -3.38 0.09 -8.10
N LYS A 321 -2.57 -0.17 -7.07
CA LYS A 321 -2.73 -1.35 -6.20
C LYS A 321 -4.07 -1.31 -5.46
N GLU A 322 -4.39 -0.18 -4.84
CA GLU A 322 -5.65 0.04 -4.12
C GLU A 322 -6.89 -0.09 -5.01
N LYS A 323 -6.84 0.38 -6.26
CA LYS A 323 -7.91 0.18 -7.24
C LYS A 323 -8.13 -1.30 -7.54
N THR A 324 -7.04 -2.07 -7.63
CA THR A 324 -7.11 -3.52 -7.85
C THR A 324 -7.75 -4.22 -6.66
N TRP A 325 -7.42 -3.81 -5.44
CA TRP A 325 -8.04 -4.32 -4.22
C TRP A 325 -9.53 -4.00 -4.18
N LEU A 326 -9.90 -2.75 -4.47
CA LEU A 326 -11.30 -2.32 -4.52
C LEU A 326 -12.08 -3.13 -5.56
N LYS A 327 -11.55 -3.27 -6.79
CA LYS A 327 -12.15 -4.09 -7.85
C LYS A 327 -12.47 -5.51 -7.37
N TRP A 328 -11.53 -6.13 -6.65
CA TRP A 328 -11.71 -7.48 -6.11
C TRP A 328 -12.72 -7.52 -4.96
N CYS A 329 -12.66 -6.55 -4.04
CA CYS A 329 -13.59 -6.45 -2.92
C CYS A 329 -15.03 -6.24 -3.39
N LEU A 330 -15.26 -5.28 -4.29
CA LEU A 330 -16.60 -4.99 -4.82
C LEU A 330 -17.16 -6.18 -5.59
N LYS A 331 -16.34 -6.93 -6.33
CA LYS A 331 -16.77 -8.17 -6.96
C LYS A 331 -17.33 -9.17 -5.94
N ARG A 332 -16.57 -9.40 -4.87
CA ARG A 332 -16.96 -10.36 -3.83
C ARG A 332 -18.18 -9.90 -3.03
N ILE A 333 -18.30 -8.60 -2.77
CA ILE A 333 -19.49 -8.01 -2.14
C ILE A 333 -20.70 -8.21 -3.06
N GLU A 334 -20.58 -7.92 -4.35
CA GLU A 334 -21.65 -8.13 -5.33
C GLU A 334 -22.08 -9.60 -5.39
N ASP A 335 -21.13 -10.54 -5.48
CA ASP A 335 -21.42 -11.97 -5.54
C ASP A 335 -22.21 -12.44 -4.30
N ASN A 336 -21.80 -11.98 -3.11
CA ASN A 336 -22.45 -12.32 -1.84
C ASN A 336 -23.85 -11.70 -1.73
N LEU A 337 -24.00 -10.41 -2.03
CA LEU A 337 -25.28 -9.71 -1.97
C LEU A 337 -26.27 -10.29 -2.99
N ARG A 338 -25.80 -10.62 -4.20
CA ARG A 338 -26.64 -11.25 -5.23
C ARG A 338 -27.18 -12.60 -4.77
N ALA A 339 -26.37 -13.38 -4.06
CA ALA A 339 -26.80 -14.66 -3.51
C ALA A 339 -27.83 -14.51 -2.38
N SER A 340 -27.79 -13.43 -1.59
CA SER A 340 -28.70 -13.24 -0.46
C SER A 340 -29.95 -12.41 -0.74
N GLU A 341 -29.84 -11.34 -1.52
CA GLU A 341 -30.90 -10.33 -1.75
C GLU A 341 -31.46 -10.36 -3.17
N GLY A 342 -30.85 -11.14 -4.07
CA GLY A 342 -31.23 -11.19 -5.49
C GLY A 342 -30.53 -10.12 -6.35
N PHE A 343 -30.67 -10.25 -7.67
CA PHE A 343 -29.92 -9.44 -8.63
C PHE A 343 -30.33 -7.96 -8.66
N GLU A 344 -31.62 -7.66 -8.56
CA GLU A 344 -32.16 -6.30 -8.72
C GLU A 344 -31.64 -5.32 -7.65
N ASN A 345 -31.50 -5.80 -6.41
CA ASN A 345 -31.03 -5.00 -5.28
C ASN A 345 -29.54 -4.60 -5.40
N VAL A 346 -28.78 -5.29 -6.26
CA VAL A 346 -27.33 -5.14 -6.40
C VAL A 346 -26.93 -4.55 -7.77
N ALA A 347 -27.91 -4.26 -8.64
CA ALA A 347 -27.66 -3.73 -9.98
C ALA A 347 -26.85 -2.42 -9.98
N TRP A 348 -27.05 -1.56 -8.97
CA TRP A 348 -26.30 -0.31 -8.81
C TRP A 348 -24.78 -0.53 -8.73
N LEU A 349 -24.34 -1.57 -8.01
CA LEU A 349 -22.93 -1.88 -7.83
C LEU A 349 -22.33 -2.44 -9.12
N ARG A 350 -23.10 -3.29 -9.82
CA ARG A 350 -22.71 -3.85 -11.11
C ARG A 350 -22.51 -2.75 -12.16
N HIS A 351 -23.47 -1.83 -12.29
CA HIS A 351 -23.40 -0.71 -13.23
C HIS A 351 -22.19 0.20 -12.93
N TRP A 352 -21.93 0.50 -11.65
CA TRP A 352 -20.77 1.30 -11.29
C TRP A 352 -19.45 0.60 -11.62
N ARG A 353 -19.34 -0.70 -11.33
CA ARG A 353 -18.14 -1.49 -11.66
C ARG A 353 -17.92 -1.59 -13.17
N GLU A 354 -18.97 -1.67 -13.96
CA GLU A 354 -18.91 -1.61 -15.43
C GLU A 354 -18.39 -0.25 -15.89
N ALA A 355 -18.97 0.85 -15.38
CA ALA A 355 -18.50 2.21 -15.67
C ALA A 355 -17.04 2.45 -15.24
N ALA A 356 -16.60 1.80 -14.17
CA ALA A 356 -15.22 1.84 -13.69
C ALA A 356 -14.27 0.94 -14.52
N GLY A 357 -14.78 0.21 -15.52
CA GLY A 357 -13.98 -0.70 -16.36
C GLY A 357 -13.46 -1.93 -15.61
N HIS A 358 -14.13 -2.37 -14.53
CA HIS A 358 -13.67 -3.50 -13.73
C HIS A 358 -13.85 -4.84 -14.44
N PHE A 359 -14.80 -4.95 -15.36
CA PHE A 359 -14.99 -6.10 -16.25
C PHE A 359 -15.52 -5.61 -17.60
N LYS A 360 -15.31 -6.39 -18.66
CA LYS A 360 -15.89 -6.11 -19.98
C LYS A 360 -17.23 -6.85 -20.06
N THR A 361 -18.28 -6.15 -20.46
CA THR A 361 -19.53 -6.79 -20.88
C THR A 361 -19.32 -7.28 -22.30
N ASP A 362 -19.48 -8.59 -22.54
CA ASP A 362 -19.29 -9.22 -23.87
C ASP A 362 -20.38 -8.85 -24.88
N LEU A 363 -21.14 -7.77 -24.66
CA LEU A 363 -22.29 -7.35 -25.46
C LEU A 363 -21.91 -6.62 -26.76
N THR A 364 -20.63 -6.61 -27.15
CA THR A 364 -20.14 -6.02 -28.40
C THR A 364 -19.38 -7.04 -29.27
N ARG A 365 -19.90 -8.25 -29.43
CA ARG A 365 -19.47 -9.18 -30.48
C ARG A 365 -20.60 -9.52 -31.42
#